data_AF-A0A510WN04-F1
#
_entry.id   AF-A0A510WN04-F1
#
_cell.length_a   1.000
_cell.length_b   1.000
_cell.length_c   1.000
_cell.angle_alpha   90.00
_cell.angle_beta   90.00
_cell.angle_gamma   90.00
#
_symmetry.space_group_name_H-M   'P 1'
#
loop_
_entity.id
_entity.type
_entity.pdbx_description
1 polymer ?
#
loop_
_entity_poly.entity_id
_entity_poly.type
_entity_poly.pdbx_seq_one_letter_code
_entity_poly.pdbx_strand_id
1 'polypeptide(L)'
;MTYTHLISNELAMIEAYYNNHQSVAKTAVLLNRFRQTIHKVYQFFKTGHNALDYFNQYKKNKTRCGRRPIVLSDEQTEYIQKRVVQGWAPDVIGVSIKRRSYESNKFYDR
;
A
#
# COMPACT_ATOMS: atom_id res chain seq x y z
N MET A 1 3.53 -18.44 8.59
CA MET A 1 2.19 -17.90 8.89
C MET A 1 1.84 -16.85 7.85
N THR A 2 0.78 -17.05 7.08
CA THR A 2 0.28 -16.05 6.13
C THR A 2 -0.54 -15.00 6.86
N TYR A 3 -0.32 -13.72 6.56
CA TYR A 3 -1.05 -12.62 7.17
C TYR A 3 -2.49 -12.62 6.63
N THR A 4 -3.44 -13.01 7.48
CA THR A 4 -4.86 -12.96 7.15
C THR A 4 -5.43 -11.61 7.58
N HIS A 5 -5.94 -10.86 6.61
CA HIS A 5 -6.55 -9.55 6.84
C HIS A 5 -7.88 -9.71 7.59
N LEU A 6 -8.19 -8.75 8.46
CA LEU A 6 -9.51 -8.64 9.08
C LEU A 6 -10.54 -8.21 8.04
N ILE A 7 -11.67 -8.91 8.01
CA ILE A 7 -12.82 -8.59 7.19
C ILE A 7 -13.60 -7.45 7.87
N SER A 8 -14.33 -6.64 7.10
CA SER A 8 -15.15 -5.54 7.61
C SER A 8 -16.14 -5.99 8.70
N ASN A 9 -16.76 -7.16 8.54
CA ASN A 9 -17.67 -7.72 9.55
C ASN A 9 -16.95 -8.05 10.86
N GLU A 10 -15.71 -8.57 10.78
CA GLU A 10 -14.91 -8.85 11.97
C GLU A 10 -14.55 -7.55 12.69
N LEU A 11 -14.23 -6.48 11.97
CA LEU A 11 -13.97 -5.16 12.57
C LEU A 11 -15.19 -4.62 13.33
N ALA A 12 -16.39 -4.74 12.75
CA ALA A 12 -17.63 -4.35 13.42
C ALA A 12 -17.90 -5.17 14.69
N MET A 13 -17.64 -6.49 14.65
CA MET A 13 -17.74 -7.35 15.84
C MET A 13 -16.70 -6.96 16.91
N ILE A 14 -15.46 -6.68 16.51
CA ILE A 14 -14.39 -6.26 17.44
C ILE A 14 -14.76 -4.94 18.13
N GLU A 15 -15.37 -4.00 17.40
CA GLU A 15 -15.88 -2.74 17.95
C GLU A 15 -17.01 -2.96 18.95
N ALA A 16 -18.01 -3.79 18.62
CA ALA A 16 -19.05 -4.16 19.56
C ALA A 16 -18.48 -4.83 20.82
N TYR A 17 -17.52 -5.74 20.69
CA TYR A 17 -16.87 -6.38 21.83
C TYR A 17 -16.04 -5.41 22.67
N TYR A 18 -15.39 -4.43 22.04
CA TYR A 18 -14.65 -3.37 22.72
C TYR A 18 -15.58 -2.49 23.56
N ASN A 19 -16.74 -2.10 23.01
CA ASN A 19 -17.76 -1.31 23.71
C ASN A 19 -18.39 -2.09 24.89
N ASN A 20 -18.46 -3.42 24.78
CA ASN A 20 -18.87 -4.30 25.88
C ASN A 20 -17.74 -4.62 26.88
N HIS A 21 -16.60 -3.89 26.82
CA HIS A 21 -15.43 -4.07 27.67
C HIS A 21 -14.85 -5.50 27.69
N GLN A 22 -15.01 -6.24 26.60
CA GLN A 22 -14.51 -7.60 26.52
C GLN A 22 -12.98 -7.64 26.41
N SER A 23 -12.34 -8.67 26.97
CA SER A 23 -10.89 -8.79 26.93
C SER A 23 -10.36 -9.18 25.53
N VAL A 24 -9.18 -8.67 25.18
CA VAL A 24 -8.48 -8.99 23.92
C VAL A 24 -8.32 -10.50 23.73
N ALA A 25 -8.00 -11.22 24.80
CA ALA A 25 -7.80 -12.67 24.75
C ALA A 25 -9.10 -13.40 24.40
N LYS A 26 -10.23 -13.03 25.02
CA LYS A 26 -11.54 -13.62 24.74
C LYS A 26 -11.98 -13.33 23.31
N THR A 27 -11.83 -12.09 22.85
CA THR A 27 -12.18 -11.69 21.48
C THR A 27 -11.31 -12.40 20.43
N ALA A 28 -10.02 -12.62 20.71
CA ALA A 28 -9.12 -13.37 19.84
C ALA A 28 -9.56 -14.83 19.67
N VAL A 29 -9.96 -15.49 20.77
CA VAL A 29 -10.47 -16.86 20.74
C VAL A 29 -11.80 -16.94 19.98
N LEU A 30 -12.74 -16.03 20.24
CA LEU A 30 -14.06 -16.02 19.58
C LEU A 30 -13.97 -15.83 18.07
N LEU A 31 -13.08 -14.95 17.61
CA LEU A 31 -12.89 -14.67 16.19
C LEU A 31 -11.86 -15.60 15.53
N ASN A 32 -11.28 -16.54 16.29
CA ASN A 32 -10.19 -17.40 15.84
C ASN A 32 -9.03 -16.61 15.19
N ARG A 33 -8.68 -15.47 15.79
CA ARG A 33 -7.63 -14.56 15.31
C ARG A 33 -6.47 -14.50 16.29
N PHE A 34 -5.30 -14.15 15.76
CA PHE A 34 -4.11 -13.93 16.58
C PHE A 34 -4.31 -12.75 17.54
N ARG A 35 -3.89 -12.92 18.80
CA ARG A 35 -4.09 -11.95 19.88
C ARG A 35 -3.53 -10.56 19.55
N GLN A 36 -2.38 -10.52 18.88
CA GLN A 36 -1.73 -9.26 18.50
C GLN A 36 -2.53 -8.52 17.43
N THR A 37 -3.26 -9.22 16.55
CA THR A 37 -4.14 -8.59 15.56
C THR A 37 -5.28 -7.85 16.26
N ILE A 38 -5.94 -8.50 17.22
CA ILE A 38 -6.99 -7.88 18.03
C ILE A 38 -6.44 -6.73 18.88
N HIS A 39 -5.26 -6.91 19.50
CA HIS A 39 -4.61 -5.86 20.27
C HIS A 39 -4.38 -4.59 19.43
N LYS A 40 -3.91 -4.72 18.19
CA LYS A 40 -3.68 -3.56 17.31
C LYS A 40 -4.97 -2.76 17.08
N VAL A 41 -6.09 -3.45 16.86
CA VAL A 41 -7.39 -2.80 16.67
C VAL A 41 -7.89 -2.17 17.97
N TYR A 42 -7.77 -2.85 19.11
CA TYR A 42 -8.15 -2.28 20.41
C TYR A 42 -7.33 -1.04 20.77
N GLN A 43 -6.03 -1.06 20.49
CA GLN A 43 -5.17 0.10 20.72
C GLN A 43 -5.59 1.28 19.84
N PHE A 44 -6.07 1.02 18.62
CA PHE A 44 -6.62 2.04 17.73
C PHE A 44 -7.96 2.58 18.23
N PHE A 45 -8.82 1.75 18.82
CA PHE A 45 -10.07 2.24 19.43
C PHE A 45 -9.83 3.07 20.70
N LYS A 46 -8.76 2.76 21.45
CA LYS A 46 -8.35 3.58 22.60
C LYS A 46 -7.97 5.01 22.24
N THR A 47 -7.58 5.28 20.99
CA THR A 47 -7.30 6.64 20.54
C THR A 47 -8.56 7.40 20.10
N GLY A 48 -9.76 6.82 20.29
CA GLY A 48 -11.04 7.45 20.00
C GLY A 48 -11.54 7.24 18.57
N HIS A 49 -10.93 6.34 17.80
CA HIS A 49 -11.35 6.00 16.44
C HIS A 49 -12.30 4.80 16.41
N ASN A 50 -13.07 4.69 15.34
CA ASN A 50 -14.05 3.61 15.13
C ASN A 50 -13.52 2.52 14.16
N ALA A 51 -14.31 1.46 13.96
CA ALA A 51 -13.98 0.38 13.03
C ALA A 51 -13.86 0.85 11.57
N LEU A 52 -14.70 1.80 11.16
CA LEU A 52 -14.70 2.36 9.81
C LEU A 52 -13.42 3.16 9.54
N ASP A 53 -12.93 3.91 10.51
CA ASP A 53 -11.67 4.65 10.47
C ASP A 53 -10.49 3.69 10.29
N TYR A 54 -10.48 2.57 11.02
CA TYR A 54 -9.45 1.54 10.87
C TYR A 54 -9.44 0.96 9.44
N PHE A 55 -10.63 0.70 8.89
CA PHE A 55 -10.78 0.21 7.51
C PHE A 55 -10.34 1.25 6.47
N ASN A 56 -10.71 2.51 6.65
CA ASN A 56 -10.30 3.61 5.78
C ASN A 56 -8.79 3.83 5.82
N GLN A 57 -8.19 3.76 7.01
CA GLN A 57 -6.74 3.84 7.18
C GLN A 57 -6.03 2.67 6.47
N TYR A 58 -6.58 1.46 6.55
CA TYR A 58 -6.07 0.32 5.80
C TYR A 58 -6.13 0.56 4.28
N LYS A 59 -7.25 1.05 3.75
CA LYS A 59 -7.38 1.42 2.33
C LYS A 59 -6.33 2.45 1.92
N LYS A 60 -6.16 3.51 2.72
CA LYS A 60 -5.15 4.56 2.49
C LYS A 60 -3.72 4.03 2.55
N ASN A 61 -3.43 3.06 3.42
CA ASN A 61 -2.11 2.43 3.46
C ASN A 61 -1.88 1.54 2.23
N LYS A 62 -2.92 0.86 1.76
CA LYS A 62 -2.84 0.05 0.53
C LYS A 62 -2.56 0.88 -0.72
N THR A 63 -3.04 2.13 -0.81
CA THR A 63 -2.67 3.01 -1.93
C THR A 63 -1.19 3.40 -1.94
N ARG A 64 -0.51 3.31 -0.79
CA ARG A 64 0.94 3.54 -0.67
C ARG A 64 1.78 2.30 -0.97
N CYS A 65 1.14 1.13 -1.08
CA CYS A 65 1.80 -0.12 -1.42
C CYS A 65 1.85 -0.32 -2.94
N GLY A 66 2.79 -1.16 -3.38
CA GLY A 66 2.94 -1.50 -4.79
C GLY A 66 3.91 -0.58 -5.53
N ARG A 67 4.07 -0.86 -6.82
CA ARG A 67 4.95 -0.08 -7.69
C ARG A 67 4.28 1.26 -8.00
N ARG A 68 4.97 2.36 -7.73
CA ARG A 68 4.51 3.69 -8.14
C ARG A 68 4.45 3.76 -9.67
N PRO A 69 3.45 4.45 -10.24
CA PRO A 69 3.41 4.67 -11.68
C PRO A 69 4.70 5.37 -12.12
N ILE A 70 5.26 4.91 -13.24
CA ILE A 70 6.41 5.58 -13.85
C ILE A 70 5.83 6.82 -14.54
N VAL A 71 6.13 7.99 -13.99
CA VAL A 71 5.83 9.27 -14.63
C VAL A 71 7.03 9.60 -15.51
N LEU A 72 6.80 9.68 -16.82
CA LEU A 72 7.82 10.08 -17.79
C LEU A 72 7.90 11.61 -17.81
N SER A 73 9.11 12.16 -17.91
CA SER A 73 9.28 13.59 -18.16
C SER A 73 8.84 13.96 -19.57
N ASP A 74 8.59 15.24 -19.81
CA ASP A 74 8.24 15.75 -21.15
C ASP A 74 9.31 15.39 -22.18
N GLU A 75 10.59 15.54 -21.81
CA GLU A 75 11.74 15.15 -22.65
C GLU A 75 11.74 13.64 -22.99
N GLN A 76 11.44 12.79 -22.01
CA GLN A 76 11.36 11.35 -22.23
C GLN A 76 10.18 10.98 -23.14
N THR A 77 9.06 11.68 -22.99
CA THR A 77 7.86 11.49 -23.79
C THR A 77 8.08 11.89 -25.25
N GLU A 78 8.67 13.06 -25.48
CA GLU A 78 9.05 13.52 -26.82
C GLU A 78 10.06 12.57 -27.47
N TYR A 79 11.05 12.10 -26.70
CA TYR A 79 12.01 11.11 -27.18
C TYR A 79 11.33 9.81 -27.62
N ILE A 80 10.40 9.28 -26.81
CA ILE A 80 9.64 8.07 -27.17
C ILE A 80 8.88 8.30 -28.48
N GLN A 81 8.13 9.40 -28.59
CA GLN A 81 7.35 9.71 -29.79
C GLN A 81 8.23 9.77 -31.03
N LYS A 82 9.38 10.45 -30.94
CA LYS A 82 10.35 10.54 -32.05
C LYS A 82 10.90 9.18 -32.46
N ARG A 83 11.20 8.29 -31.50
CA ARG A 83 11.73 6.94 -31.79
C ARG A 83 10.66 5.99 -32.32
N VAL A 84 9.41 6.12 -31.85
CA VAL A 84 8.27 5.37 -32.38
C VAL A 84 8.03 5.71 -33.85
N VAL A 85 8.05 7.00 -34.21
CA VAL A 85 7.92 7.44 -35.62
C VAL A 85 9.07 6.92 -36.49
N GLN A 86 10.27 6.74 -35.92
CA GLN A 86 11.42 6.15 -36.60
C GLN A 86 11.34 4.61 -36.72
N GLY A 87 10.25 3.98 -36.28
CA GLY A 87 10.03 2.54 -36.38
C GLY A 87 10.81 1.70 -35.37
N TRP A 88 11.27 2.30 -34.27
CA TRP A 88 12.03 1.55 -33.26
C TRP A 88 11.11 0.64 -32.44
N ALA A 89 11.61 -0.57 -32.13
CA ALA A 89 10.90 -1.50 -31.27
C ALA A 89 10.79 -0.96 -29.83
N PRO A 90 9.64 -1.16 -29.14
CA PRO A 90 9.43 -0.69 -27.77
C PRO A 90 10.53 -1.12 -26.78
N ASP A 91 11.04 -2.35 -26.94
CA ASP A 91 12.07 -2.94 -26.08
C ASP A 91 13.39 -2.15 -26.15
N VAL A 92 13.76 -1.73 -27.36
CA VAL A 92 14.97 -0.92 -27.63
C VAL A 92 14.80 0.48 -27.05
N ILE A 93 13.62 1.07 -27.20
CA ILE A 93 13.27 2.38 -26.62
C ILE A 93 13.37 2.30 -25.08
N GLY A 94 12.79 1.27 -24.46
CA GLY A 94 12.83 1.06 -23.02
C GLY A 94 14.26 0.94 -22.45
N VAL A 95 15.14 0.19 -23.12
CA VAL A 95 16.55 0.07 -22.72
C VAL A 95 17.28 1.41 -22.82
N SER A 96 17.05 2.18 -23.89
CA SER A 96 17.71 3.47 -24.11
C SER A 96 17.34 4.52 -23.06
N ILE A 97 16.06 4.61 -22.68
CA ILE A 97 15.57 5.53 -21.65
C ILE A 97 16.14 5.17 -20.29
N LYS A 98 16.22 3.88 -19.99
CA LYS A 98 16.80 3.39 -18.74
C LYS A 98 18.27 3.78 -18.63
N ARG A 99 19.07 3.59 -19.69
CA ARG A 99 20.49 4.00 -19.73
C ARG A 99 20.67 5.50 -19.51
N ARG A 100 19.89 6.32 -20.21
CA ARG A 100 19.97 7.79 -20.12
C ARG A 100 19.57 8.34 -18.75
N SER A 101 18.62 7.69 -18.09
CA SER A 101 18.21 8.03 -16.72
C SER A 101 19.31 7.73 -15.69
N TYR A 102 20.08 6.66 -15.87
CA TYR A 102 21.23 6.35 -15.00
C TYR A 102 22.40 7.32 -15.17
N GLU A 103 22.65 7.79 -16.39
CA GLU A 103 23.72 8.75 -16.69
C GLU A 103 23.43 10.13 -16.10
N SER A 104 22.16 10.56 -16.13
CA SER A 104 21.73 11.84 -15.54
C SER A 104 21.85 11.86 -14.02
N ASN A 105 21.55 10.75 -13.34
CA ASN A 105 21.65 10.65 -11.88
C ASN A 105 23.09 10.58 -11.35
N LYS A 106 24.08 10.19 -12.17
CA LYS A 106 25.50 10.23 -11.78
C LYS A 106 26.09 11.64 -11.72
N PHE A 107 25.43 12.63 -12.33
CA PHE A 107 25.92 14.01 -12.38
C PHE A 107 25.54 14.85 -11.15
N TYR A 108 24.55 14.43 -10.36
CA TYR A 108 24.06 15.14 -9.17
C TYR A 108 24.62 14.61 -7.83
N ASP A 109 25.54 13.64 -7.87
CA ASP A 109 26.08 12.92 -6.70
C ASP A 109 27.55 13.32 -6.40
N ARG A 110 27.87 14.62 -6.51
CA ARG A 110 29.18 15.22 -6.14
C ARG A 110 29.04 16.37 -5.17
#